data_AF-A0A2E6L8H4-F1
#
_entry.id   AF-A0A2E6L8H4-F1
#
_cell.length_a   1.000
_cell.length_b   1.000
_cell.length_c   1.000
_cell.angle_alpha   90.00
_cell.angle_beta   90.00
_cell.angle_gamma   90.00
#
_symmetry.space_group_name_H-M   'P 1'
#
loop_
_entity.id
_entity.type
_entity.pdbx_description
1 polymer ?
#
loop_
_entity_poly.entity_id
_entity_poly.type
_entity_poly.pdbx_seq_one_letter_code
_entity_poly.pdbx_strand_id
1 'polypeptide(L)' 'MKKSGCAALAGLFILAGCESYGGAFVDNSAACDEIVDSRARLDCYERAEQAEDEWREERRREREEKARKEPSAS' A
#
# COMPACT_ATOMS: atom_id res chain seq x y z
N MET A 1 -35.03 -30.45 -17.98
CA MET A 1 -34.53 -29.34 -17.13
C MET A 1 -34.90 -29.63 -15.69
N LYS A 2 -33.93 -29.92 -14.81
CA LYS A 2 -33.96 -29.68 -13.36
C LYS A 2 -32.74 -30.29 -12.68
N LYS A 3 -32.33 -29.61 -11.61
CA LYS A 3 -31.33 -29.94 -10.57
C LYS A 3 -29.94 -29.37 -10.82
N SER A 4 -29.64 -28.27 -10.15
CA SER A 4 -28.35 -28.14 -9.49
C SER A 4 -28.55 -27.33 -8.22
N GLY A 5 -28.26 -27.97 -7.09
CA GLY A 5 -28.35 -27.43 -5.75
C GLY A 5 -27.59 -28.36 -4.81
N CYS A 6 -26.90 -27.72 -3.86
CA CYS A 6 -26.03 -28.26 -2.81
C CYS A 6 -24.60 -28.60 -3.28
N ALA A 7 -23.60 -27.75 -3.02
CA ALA A 7 -22.99 -27.37 -1.73
C ALA A 7 -21.77 -28.25 -1.41
N ALA A 8 -20.62 -27.61 -1.19
CA ALA A 8 -19.50 -28.01 -0.32
C ALA A 8 -18.25 -27.21 -0.75
N LEU A 9 -17.78 -26.29 0.10
CA LEU A 9 -16.57 -26.46 0.93
C LEU A 9 -15.29 -26.37 0.08
N ALA A 10 -14.64 -25.21 0.08
CA ALA A 10 -13.63 -24.84 1.08
C ALA A 10 -12.25 -25.36 0.69
N GLY A 11 -11.28 -24.43 0.71
CA GLY A 11 -9.88 -24.79 0.88
C GLY A 11 -9.10 -24.96 -0.40
N LEU A 12 -8.66 -23.83 -0.98
CA LEU A 12 -7.25 -23.70 -1.33
C LEU A 12 -6.84 -22.21 -1.25
N PHE A 13 -6.83 -21.69 -0.02
CA PHE A 13 -5.78 -20.73 0.34
C PHE A 13 -4.47 -21.49 0.16
N ILE A 14 -3.61 -21.11 -0.79
CA ILE A 14 -2.15 -21.26 -0.71
C ILE A 14 -1.52 -20.34 -1.79
N LEU A 15 -0.81 -19.34 -1.29
CA LEU A 15 0.43 -18.75 -1.83
C LEU A 15 0.37 -17.97 -3.15
N ALA A 16 -0.23 -16.79 -3.10
CA ALA A 16 0.49 -15.64 -3.64
C ALA A 16 0.71 -14.67 -2.47
N GLY A 17 1.76 -14.92 -1.69
CA GLY A 17 2.40 -13.84 -0.98
C GLY A 17 2.86 -12.86 -2.04
N CYS A 18 2.13 -11.75 -2.23
CA CYS A 18 2.69 -10.57 -2.85
C CYS A 18 3.66 -9.95 -1.84
N GLU A 19 4.75 -10.66 -1.62
CA GLU A 19 5.98 -10.18 -1.02
C GLU A 19 6.66 -9.33 -2.10
N SER A 20 6.19 -8.09 -2.24
CA SER A 20 6.92 -6.99 -2.86
C SER A 20 6.59 -5.76 -2.00
N TYR A 21 7.19 -5.63 -0.82
CA TYR A 21 8.61 -5.32 -0.58
C TYR A 21 8.95 -3.93 -1.13
N GLY A 22 8.71 -2.90 -0.31
CA GLY A 22 9.35 -1.59 -0.41
C GLY A 22 9.43 -0.99 -1.82
N GLY A 23 8.30 -0.88 -2.53
CA GLY A 23 8.25 -0.10 -3.76
C GLY A 23 8.70 1.35 -3.50
N ALA A 24 9.49 1.92 -4.40
CA ALA A 24 9.88 3.32 -4.32
C ALA A 24 8.62 4.20 -4.33
N PHE A 25 8.56 5.19 -3.44
CA PHE A 25 7.52 6.20 -3.49
C PHE A 25 7.57 6.90 -4.86
N VAL A 26 6.46 6.85 -5.61
CA VAL A 26 6.33 7.53 -6.90
C VAL A 26 5.62 8.85 -6.63
N ASP A 27 6.39 9.93 -6.61
CA ASP A 27 5.85 11.27 -6.47
C ASP A 27 5.02 11.63 -7.72
N ASN A 28 3.72 11.86 -7.51
CA ASN A 28 2.77 12.30 -8.54
C ASN A 28 2.44 13.80 -8.43
N SER A 29 3.21 14.57 -7.63
CA SER A 29 3.03 16.01 -7.46
C SER A 29 3.04 16.79 -8.78
N ALA A 30 3.79 16.32 -9.79
CA ALA A 30 3.83 16.91 -11.13
C ALA A 30 2.48 16.84 -11.86
N ALA A 31 1.59 15.90 -11.52
CA ALA A 31 0.23 15.86 -12.07
C ALA A 31 -0.66 16.97 -11.49
N CYS A 32 -0.32 17.52 -10.31
CA CYS A 32 -1.05 18.63 -9.71
C CYS A 32 -0.83 19.95 -10.46
N ASP A 33 0.29 20.12 -11.17
CA ASP A 33 0.60 21.33 -11.94
C ASP A 33 -0.34 21.56 -13.14
N GLU A 34 -0.96 20.49 -13.66
CA GLU A 34 -1.93 20.57 -14.75
C GLU A 34 -3.32 21.08 -14.28
N ILE A 35 -3.54 21.19 -12.96
CA ILE A 35 -4.79 21.65 -12.38
C ILE A 35 -4.86 23.18 -12.44
N VAL A 36 -5.77 23.69 -13.26
CA VAL A 36 -6.00 25.14 -13.45
C VAL A 36 -6.63 25.80 -12.22
N ASP A 37 -7.52 25.09 -11.51
CA ASP A 37 -8.15 25.60 -10.30
C ASP A 37 -7.15 25.61 -9.13
N SER A 38 -6.91 26.79 -8.58
CA SER A 38 -5.87 26.97 -7.55
C SER A 38 -6.17 26.20 -6.26
N ARG A 39 -7.45 26.03 -5.92
CA ARG A 39 -7.84 25.32 -4.69
C ARG A 39 -7.71 23.82 -4.88
N ALA A 40 -8.20 23.29 -5.99
CA ALA A 40 -8.03 21.89 -6.35
C ALA A 40 -6.55 21.50 -6.51
N ARG A 41 -5.70 22.43 -6.97
CA ARG A 41 -4.25 22.22 -7.04
C ARG A 41 -3.62 22.11 -5.65
N LEU A 42 -3.99 22.98 -4.71
CA LEU A 42 -3.51 22.90 -3.32
C LEU A 42 -3.97 21.60 -2.65
N ASP A 43 -5.25 21.23 -2.80
CA ASP A 43 -5.78 19.97 -2.28
C ASP A 43 -5.05 18.74 -2.87
N CYS A 44 -4.59 18.83 -4.12
CA CYS A 44 -3.80 17.77 -4.78
C CYS A 44 -2.42 17.62 -4.12
N TYR A 45 -1.72 18.72 -3.87
CA TYR A 45 -0.43 18.69 -3.18
C TYR A 45 -0.55 18.18 -1.74
N GLU A 46 -1.58 18.61 -1.00
CA GLU A 46 -1.80 18.16 0.38
C GLU A 46 -1.98 16.64 0.45
N ARG A 47 -2.73 16.05 -0.50
CA ARG A 47 -2.88 14.59 -0.58
C ARG A 47 -1.60 13.88 -1.00
N ALA A 48 -0.80 14.49 -1.88
CA ALA A 48 0.47 13.91 -2.31
C ALA A 48 1.48 13.88 -1.14
N GLU A 49 1.57 14.97 -0.38
CA GLU A 49 2.39 15.07 0.83
C GLU A 49 1.93 14.08 1.89
N GLN A 50 0.63 13.98 2.13
CA GLN A 50 0.08 13.00 3.08
C GLN A 50 0.42 11.56 2.69
N ALA A 51 0.32 11.21 1.41
CA ALA A 51 0.68 9.88 0.93
C ALA A 51 2.18 9.59 1.10
N GLU A 52 3.04 10.60 0.97
CA GLU A 52 4.48 10.46 1.23
C GLU A 52 4.75 10.20 2.71
N ASP A 53 4.12 10.96 3.59
CA ASP A 53 4.29 10.83 5.04
C ASP A 53 3.81 9.47 5.54
N GLU A 54 2.66 9.01 5.05
CA GLU A 54 2.15 7.66 5.35
C GLU A 54 3.12 6.57 4.91
N TRP A 55 3.67 6.69 3.69
CA TRP A 55 4.68 5.75 3.19
C TRP A 55 5.96 5.78 4.04
N ARG A 56 6.46 6.97 4.43
CA ARG A 56 7.66 7.09 5.29
C ARG A 56 7.43 6.46 6.66
N GLU A 57 6.27 6.69 7.25
CA GLU A 57 5.89 6.15 8.55
C GLU A 57 5.73 4.63 8.50
N GLU A 58 5.13 4.08 7.44
CA GLU A 58 5.05 2.64 7.21
C GLU A 58 6.46 2.02 7.11
N ARG A 59 7.35 2.63 6.31
CA ARG A 59 8.75 2.19 6.19
C ARG A 59 9.51 2.25 7.51
N ARG A 60 9.22 3.25 8.37
CA ARG A 60 9.79 3.33 9.73
C ARG A 60 9.31 2.15 10.58
N ARG A 61 8.01 1.87 10.59
CA ARG A 61 7.42 0.74 11.33
C ARG A 61 7.97 -0.60 10.87
N GLU A 62 8.12 -0.80 9.57
CA GLU A 62 8.72 -2.02 9.01
C GLU A 62 10.16 -2.22 9.49
N ARG A 63 10.98 -1.15 9.53
CA ARG A 63 12.36 -1.22 10.03
C ARG A 63 12.41 -1.54 11.51
N GLU A 64 11.53 -0.94 12.31
CA GLU A 64 11.44 -1.23 13.76
C GLU A 64 10.95 -2.65 14.03
N GLU A 65 9.99 -3.13 13.26
CA GLU A 65 9.53 -4.52 13.34
C GLU A 65 10.62 -5.50 12.93
N LYS A 66 11.36 -5.22 11.86
CA LYS A 66 12.51 -6.02 11.43
C LYS A 66 13.59 -6.07 12.51
N ALA A 67 13.96 -4.91 13.07
CA ALA A 67 14.93 -4.84 14.17
C ALA A 67 14.46 -5.59 15.42
N ARG A 68 13.15 -5.58 15.72
CA ARG A 68 12.56 -6.36 16.82
C ARG A 68 12.58 -7.86 16.57
N LYS A 69 12.40 -8.29 15.32
CA LYS A 69 12.38 -9.72 14.92
C LYS A 69 13.77 -10.32 14.73
N GLU A 70 14.79 -9.52 14.45
CA GLU A 70 16.18 -9.95 14.29
C GLU A 70 17.11 -9.39 15.40
N PRO A 71 16.86 -9.64 16.71
CA PRO A 71 17.73 -9.16 17.78
C PRO A 71 19.07 -9.93 17.88
N SER A 72 19.29 -10.96 17.04
CA SER A 72 20.48 -11.82 17.07
C SER A 72 21.30 -11.73 15.78
N ALA A 73 21.90 -10.58 15.54
CA ALA A 73 23.07 -10.45 14.68
C ALA A 73 24.06 -9.48 15.35
N SER A 74 24.43 -9.81 16.59
CA SER A 74 25.60 -9.25 17.29
C SER A 74 26.68 -10.31 17.36
#